data_AF-A0A2U1MV62-F1
#
_entry.id   AF-A0A2U1MV62-F1
#
_cell.length_a   1.000
_cell.length_b   1.000
_cell.length_c   1.000
_cell.angle_alpha   90.00
_cell.angle_beta   90.00
_cell.angle_gamma   90.00
#
_symmetry.space_group_name_H-M   'P 1'
#
loop_
_entity.id
_entity.type
_entity.pdbx_description
1 polymer ?
#
loop_
_entity_poly.entity_id
_entity_poly.type
_entity_poly.pdbx_seq_one_letter_code
_entity_poly.pdbx_strand_id
1 'polypeptide(L)'
;MQRCSKECGGSSRCGMGCSALMSNNVLGGYPVCTTIGRTQSITTDLIDKVTPAKGVVVKMWHQGLEMNCSLSVSVICDSKQVQGPKALEKVGDCDFATQITHPAGCANVLTTHGNGLGWFSTLLIILLCLFGAYLIAGAAYRYFHLGIRGIDIIPNLEFWVSLPHRVQSLLMSLVQRFRGPSERYRSSYSPTENCDFFSGKWVWDPINRPLYQESECPYIQPQLTCQEHGRPDRDYQFWRWQPHSCSLPSFNASLMLETLRNKRMMFVGDSLNRGQYVSMVCLLHSLIPDNAKSMETFGSLTVFTAKDYNATIEFYWAPFLLESNSDDAIIHRVSDRVVRRGSIIKHGKHWKGVDIMVFNTYLWWMTGLKFKILQGSFDDEVKDIAEVSTEDAYRMGMKSMLRWAKRNMDPKKTRVFFTSMSPSHQKSVDWGGEPNGNCYNQTEMIADPNYWGTDCRKSIMEVIGDVFSKSKYPITFLNITQLSLYRKDAHTSIYKKQWNKLTPEQIANPPSYADCVHWCLPGLQDTWNELLFAKLFYP
;
A
#
# COMPACT_ATOMS: atom_id res chain seq x y z
N MET A 1 25.06 34.59 10.44
CA MET A 1 24.94 35.78 9.57
C MET A 1 25.42 35.43 8.17
N GLN A 2 24.53 35.41 7.17
CA GLN A 2 24.94 35.33 5.76
C GLN A 2 25.56 36.67 5.37
N ARG A 3 26.89 36.74 5.28
CA ARG A 3 27.55 37.82 4.53
C ARG A 3 27.77 37.31 3.11
N CYS A 4 26.84 37.58 2.20
CA CYS A 4 27.06 37.39 0.76
C CYS A 4 28.07 38.46 0.28
N SER A 5 29.02 38.09 -0.57
CA SER A 5 29.97 39.06 -1.14
C SER A 5 29.22 40.19 -1.84
N LYS A 6 29.58 41.46 -1.55
CA LYS A 6 28.96 42.63 -2.18
C LYS A 6 29.14 42.61 -3.70
N GLU A 7 30.23 42.04 -4.18
CA GLU A 7 30.56 41.90 -5.60
C GLU A 7 29.70 40.83 -6.29
N CYS A 8 29.07 39.93 -5.53
CA CYS A 8 28.14 38.91 -6.03
C CYS A 8 26.66 39.27 -5.83
N GLY A 9 26.33 40.57 -5.85
CA GLY A 9 24.96 41.05 -5.85
C GLY A 9 24.28 41.13 -4.47
N GLY A 10 25.06 41.00 -3.39
CA GLY A 10 24.60 41.20 -2.01
C GLY A 10 23.46 40.27 -1.59
N SER A 11 22.74 40.62 -0.52
CA SER A 11 21.61 39.85 0.01
C SER A 11 20.43 39.74 -0.96
N SER A 12 20.33 40.63 -1.95
CA SER A 12 19.25 40.68 -2.94
C SER A 12 19.37 39.70 -4.10
N ARG A 13 20.56 39.10 -4.32
CA ARG A 13 20.78 38.10 -5.40
C ARG A 13 21.29 36.75 -4.90
N CYS A 14 21.43 36.56 -3.59
CA CYS A 14 21.68 35.25 -2.99
C CYS A 14 20.43 34.37 -3.23
N GLY A 15 20.52 33.41 -4.14
CA GLY A 15 19.46 32.44 -4.43
C GLY A 15 19.00 31.69 -3.18
N MET A 16 17.89 30.97 -3.26
CA MET A 16 17.13 30.36 -2.15
C MET A 16 17.88 29.31 -1.27
N GLY A 17 19.23 29.27 -1.25
CA GLY A 17 20.06 28.45 -0.36
C GLY A 17 21.46 29.04 -0.13
N CYS A 18 22.08 28.75 1.03
CA CYS A 18 23.42 29.23 1.38
C CYS A 18 24.50 28.53 0.52
N SER A 19 24.90 29.12 -0.60
CA SER A 19 26.05 28.65 -1.38
C SER A 19 27.26 29.56 -1.14
N ALA A 20 28.46 28.99 -1.19
CA ALA A 20 29.71 29.74 -1.18
C ALA A 20 30.04 30.19 -2.62
N LEU A 21 30.17 31.50 -2.80
CA LEU A 21 30.40 32.14 -4.10
C LEU A 21 31.72 32.92 -4.08
N MET A 22 32.47 32.86 -5.17
CA MET A 22 33.69 33.63 -5.40
C MET A 22 33.52 34.52 -6.63
N SER A 23 33.90 35.80 -6.51
CA SER A 23 33.93 36.75 -7.63
C SER A 23 35.24 36.61 -8.39
N ASN A 24 35.18 36.36 -9.69
CA ASN A 24 36.34 36.35 -10.59
C ASN A 24 36.16 37.44 -11.66
N ASN A 25 37.22 38.24 -11.89
CA ASN A 25 37.25 39.22 -12.98
C ASN A 25 37.71 38.53 -14.26
N VAL A 26 36.80 38.39 -15.23
CA VAL A 26 37.16 37.92 -16.58
C VAL A 26 37.70 39.10 -17.38
N LEU A 27 38.76 38.87 -18.17
CA LEU A 27 39.41 39.83 -19.07
C LEU A 27 38.35 40.51 -19.97
N GLY A 28 37.88 41.70 -19.58
CA GLY A 28 36.77 42.38 -20.27
C GLY A 28 35.71 43.07 -19.39
N GLY A 29 35.89 43.16 -18.06
CA GLY A 29 35.33 44.26 -17.27
C GLY A 29 34.02 44.02 -16.48
N TYR A 30 33.59 42.76 -16.25
CA TYR A 30 32.48 42.48 -15.33
C TYR A 30 32.79 41.30 -14.38
N PRO A 31 32.43 41.40 -13.09
CA PRO A 31 32.64 40.33 -12.11
C PRO A 31 31.67 39.17 -12.37
N VAL A 32 32.20 37.94 -12.46
CA VAL A 32 31.43 36.71 -12.58
C VAL A 32 31.54 35.91 -11.30
N CYS A 33 30.41 35.45 -10.76
CA CYS A 33 30.38 34.70 -9.50
C CYS A 33 30.38 33.19 -9.75
N THR A 34 31.47 32.54 -9.37
CA THR A 34 31.63 31.09 -9.44
C THR A 34 31.20 30.46 -8.11
N THR A 35 30.46 29.35 -8.17
CA THR A 35 30.10 28.59 -6.96
C THR A 35 31.25 27.69 -6.55
N ILE A 36 31.78 27.89 -5.34
CA ILE A 36 32.89 27.09 -4.78
C ILE A 36 32.42 26.06 -3.74
N GLY A 37 31.15 26.13 -3.32
CA GLY A 37 30.53 25.15 -2.43
C GLY A 37 29.02 25.32 -2.32
N ARG A 38 28.29 24.22 -2.13
CA ARG A 38 26.81 24.22 -1.98
C ARG A 38 26.40 23.70 -0.59
N THR A 39 25.30 24.21 -0.05
CA THR A 39 24.71 23.69 1.21
C THR A 39 24.36 22.20 1.18
N GLN A 40 24.07 21.66 -0.01
CA GLN A 40 23.68 20.26 -0.19
C GLN A 40 24.90 19.31 -0.19
N SER A 41 26.12 19.85 -0.12
CA SER A 41 27.37 19.12 -0.25
C SER A 41 28.35 19.58 0.83
N ILE A 42 28.02 19.25 2.08
CA ILE A 42 28.78 19.60 3.29
C ILE A 42 29.20 18.34 4.04
N THR A 43 30.45 18.29 4.49
CA THR A 43 30.94 17.36 5.52
C THR A 43 31.45 18.14 6.73
N THR A 44 31.30 17.56 7.91
CA THR A 44 31.82 18.14 9.17
C THR A 44 32.69 17.11 9.86
N ASP A 45 33.91 17.50 10.21
CA ASP A 45 34.89 16.66 10.90
C ASP A 45 35.45 17.39 12.11
N LEU A 46 36.04 16.66 13.06
CA LEU A 46 36.77 17.26 14.18
C LEU A 46 38.12 17.80 13.69
N ILE A 47 38.51 19.00 14.17
CA ILE A 47 39.85 19.56 13.89
C ILE A 47 40.93 18.66 14.47
N ASP A 48 40.66 18.08 15.64
CA ASP A 48 41.55 17.15 16.32
C ASP A 48 40.71 16.07 17.01
N LYS A 49 40.97 14.80 16.66
CA LYS A 49 40.27 13.64 17.23
C LYS A 49 40.67 13.38 18.68
N VAL A 50 41.85 13.82 19.10
CA VAL A 50 42.36 13.68 20.47
C VAL A 50 41.84 14.80 21.36
N THR A 51 41.63 15.99 20.80
CA THR A 51 41.05 17.15 21.50
C THR A 51 39.78 17.67 20.83
N PRO A 52 38.61 17.01 21.03
CA PRO A 52 37.34 17.41 20.42
C PRO A 52 36.90 18.84 20.80
N ALA A 53 37.39 19.36 21.93
CA ALA A 53 37.13 20.71 22.39
C ALA A 53 37.79 21.81 21.52
N LYS A 54 38.70 21.46 20.60
CA LYS A 54 39.44 22.41 19.77
C LYS A 54 38.57 23.06 18.68
N GLY A 55 37.56 22.35 18.19
CA GLY A 55 36.65 22.84 17.16
C GLY A 55 36.35 21.81 16.05
N VAL A 56 35.56 22.25 15.07
CA VAL A 56 35.14 21.45 13.92
C VAL A 56 35.57 22.08 12.60
N VAL A 57 35.89 21.28 11.60
CA VAL A 57 36.11 21.72 10.23
C VAL A 57 34.89 21.37 9.38
N VAL A 58 34.35 22.36 8.70
CA VAL A 58 33.21 22.21 7.80
C VAL A 58 33.70 22.37 6.37
N LYS A 59 33.62 21.31 5.57
CA LYS A 59 34.04 21.33 4.16
C LYS A 59 32.81 21.31 3.26
N MET A 60 32.75 22.26 2.32
CA MET A 60 31.73 22.34 1.28
C MET A 60 32.40 22.07 -0.07
N TRP A 61 31.71 21.42 -1.01
CA TRP A 61 32.24 21.26 -2.37
C TRP A 61 31.20 21.50 -3.46
N HIS A 62 31.69 21.74 -4.67
CA HIS A 62 30.91 21.84 -5.89
C HIS A 62 31.60 21.04 -7.00
N GLN A 63 30.87 20.10 -7.60
CA GLN A 63 31.27 19.42 -8.84
C GLN A 63 30.76 20.23 -10.03
N GLY A 64 31.67 20.93 -10.70
CA GLY A 64 31.42 21.65 -11.95
C GLY A 64 31.76 20.80 -13.18
N LEU A 65 31.33 21.24 -14.36
CA LEU A 65 31.63 20.56 -15.64
C LEU A 65 33.12 20.64 -16.03
N GLU A 66 33.83 21.69 -15.61
CA GLU A 66 35.24 21.94 -15.97
C GLU A 66 36.22 21.78 -14.80
N MET A 67 35.80 22.04 -13.56
CA MET A 67 36.69 21.94 -12.38
C MET A 67 35.89 21.70 -11.09
N ASN A 68 36.44 20.88 -10.19
CA ASN A 68 35.89 20.64 -8.85
C ASN A 68 36.46 21.65 -7.87
N CYS A 69 35.59 22.31 -7.10
CA CYS A 69 35.97 23.34 -6.14
C CYS A 69 35.53 22.97 -4.73
N SER A 70 36.31 23.36 -3.72
CA SER A 70 35.91 23.17 -2.32
C SER A 70 36.26 24.37 -1.43
N LEU A 71 35.48 24.53 -0.36
CA LEU A 71 35.70 25.52 0.68
C LEU A 71 35.73 24.82 2.04
N SER A 72 36.83 24.94 2.76
CA SER A 72 37.00 24.40 4.11
C SER A 72 37.00 25.54 5.13
N VAL A 73 36.11 25.45 6.13
CA VAL A 73 35.96 26.44 7.19
C VAL A 73 36.28 25.78 8.54
N SER A 74 37.41 26.17 9.13
CA SER A 74 37.79 25.71 10.47
C SER A 74 37.11 26.58 11.53
N VAL A 75 36.16 26.02 12.28
CA VAL A 75 35.45 26.68 13.37
C VAL A 75 36.13 26.35 14.69
N ILE A 76 36.97 27.27 15.16
CA ILE A 76 37.68 27.14 16.44
C ILE A 76 36.71 27.43 17.58
N CYS A 77 36.70 26.56 18.60
CA CYS A 77 35.92 26.77 19.81
C CYS A 77 36.48 27.94 20.61
N ASP A 78 35.65 28.97 20.79
CA ASP A 78 35.81 29.99 21.82
C ASP A 78 34.41 30.33 22.32
N SER A 79 34.18 30.17 23.62
CA SER A 79 32.88 30.39 24.24
C SER A 79 32.54 31.88 24.44
N LYS A 80 33.51 32.78 24.25
CA LYS A 80 33.39 34.21 24.56
C LYS A 80 33.57 35.13 23.35
N GLN A 81 34.29 34.69 22.31
CA GLN A 81 34.54 35.51 21.12
C GLN A 81 33.84 34.96 19.87
N VAL A 82 33.27 35.89 19.10
CA VAL A 82 32.77 35.65 17.74
C VAL A 82 33.63 36.45 16.78
N GLN A 83 34.48 35.77 16.02
CA GLN A 83 35.33 36.39 15.01
C GLN A 83 35.05 35.76 13.64
N GLY A 84 34.66 36.60 12.68
CA GLY A 84 34.46 36.20 11.30
C GLY A 84 35.78 35.88 10.58
N PRO A 85 35.71 35.39 9.33
CA PRO A 85 36.88 34.99 8.57
C PRO A 85 37.80 36.19 8.33
N LYS A 86 39.09 36.06 8.68
CA LYS A 86 40.09 37.13 8.54
C LYS A 86 40.66 37.21 7.12
N ALA A 87 40.89 36.06 6.50
CA ALA A 87 41.37 35.93 5.13
C ALA A 87 40.85 34.62 4.53
N LEU A 88 40.72 34.59 3.21
CA LEU A 88 40.41 33.39 2.45
C LEU A 88 41.69 32.95 1.74
N GLU A 89 42.26 31.83 2.16
CA GLU A 89 43.50 31.30 1.58
C GLU A 89 43.16 30.32 0.46
N LYS A 90 43.86 30.45 -0.67
CA LYS A 90 43.77 29.50 -1.78
C LYS A 90 44.79 28.38 -1.55
N VAL A 91 44.32 27.16 -1.32
CA VAL A 91 45.14 25.99 -0.96
C VAL A 91 45.37 25.06 -2.16
N GLY A 92 44.51 25.13 -3.18
CA GLY A 92 44.64 24.40 -4.44
C GLY A 92 44.06 25.20 -5.62
N ASP A 93 43.91 24.59 -6.79
CA ASP A 93 43.47 25.30 -8.01
C ASP A 93 42.08 25.93 -7.86
N CYS A 94 41.18 25.24 -7.15
CA CYS A 94 39.86 25.73 -6.76
C CYS A 94 39.46 25.38 -5.31
N ASP A 95 40.46 25.18 -4.45
CA ASP A 95 40.26 24.83 -3.05
C ASP A 95 40.62 26.01 -2.15
N PHE A 96 39.71 26.38 -1.27
CA PHE A 96 39.82 27.53 -0.39
C PHE A 96 39.71 27.10 1.07
N ALA A 97 40.47 27.75 1.94
CA ALA A 97 40.41 27.54 3.37
C ALA A 97 40.26 28.86 4.12
N THR A 98 39.50 28.85 5.20
CA THR A 98 39.43 29.98 6.13
C THR A 98 39.17 29.49 7.55
N GLN A 99 39.45 30.34 8.51
CA GLN A 99 39.28 30.07 9.92
C GLN A 99 38.34 31.09 10.55
N ILE A 100 37.41 30.61 11.35
CA ILE A 100 36.50 31.43 12.17
C ILE A 100 36.55 30.97 13.62
N THR A 101 36.21 31.88 14.53
CA THR A 101 36.13 31.60 15.96
C THR A 101 34.69 31.80 16.39
N HIS A 102 34.05 30.75 16.93
CA HIS A 102 32.63 30.81 17.29
C HIS A 102 32.26 29.80 18.40
N PRO A 103 31.34 30.13 19.33
CA PRO A 103 30.90 29.21 20.39
C PRO A 103 30.28 27.91 19.88
N ALA A 104 29.72 27.92 18.66
CA ALA A 104 29.17 26.73 18.02
C ALA A 104 30.22 25.66 17.67
N GLY A 105 31.52 26.00 17.70
CA GLY A 105 32.61 25.02 17.57
C GLY A 105 32.90 24.25 18.85
N CYS A 106 32.29 24.62 19.99
CA CYS A 106 32.58 24.00 21.29
C CYS A 106 31.76 22.71 21.49
N ALA A 107 32.46 21.61 21.78
CA ALA A 107 31.85 20.33 22.07
C ALA A 107 31.24 20.31 23.49
N ASN A 108 29.96 19.93 23.62
CA ASN A 108 29.35 19.65 24.91
C ASN A 108 29.68 18.21 25.32
N VAL A 109 30.63 18.04 26.23
CA VAL A 109 30.95 16.72 26.78
C VAL A 109 29.88 16.35 27.82
N LEU A 110 28.99 15.41 27.48
CA LEU A 110 28.07 14.80 28.45
C LEU A 110 28.80 13.66 29.17
N THR A 111 29.58 13.97 30.20
CA THR A 111 30.10 12.95 31.11
C THR A 111 29.04 12.61 32.16
N THR A 112 28.33 11.49 31.99
CA THR A 112 27.54 10.90 33.08
C THR A 112 28.36 9.79 33.73
N HIS A 113 29.01 10.10 34.85
CA HIS A 113 29.54 9.11 35.79
C HIS A 113 28.52 8.89 36.91
N GLY A 114 28.10 7.65 37.11
CA GLY A 114 27.25 7.27 38.24
C GLY A 114 27.19 5.75 38.37
N ASN A 115 28.10 5.18 39.17
CA ASN A 115 28.08 3.77 39.57
C ASN A 115 27.03 3.58 40.68
N GLY A 116 25.86 3.08 40.31
CA GLY A 116 24.82 2.56 41.20
C GLY A 116 23.78 1.80 40.38
N LEU A 117 23.32 0.63 40.85
CA LEU A 117 22.22 -0.08 40.19
C LEU A 117 20.97 0.79 40.32
N GLY A 118 20.49 1.33 39.21
CA GLY A 118 19.31 2.19 39.21
C GLY A 118 18.06 1.47 39.71
N TRP A 119 17.08 2.23 40.19
CA TRP A 119 15.77 1.72 40.64
C TRP A 119 15.12 0.73 39.64
N PHE A 120 15.35 0.93 38.35
CA PHE A 120 14.89 0.05 37.28
C PHE A 120 15.57 -1.33 37.33
N SER A 121 16.86 -1.39 37.64
CA SER A 121 17.59 -2.65 37.82
C SER A 121 17.10 -3.40 39.05
N THR A 122 16.83 -2.71 40.16
CA THR A 122 16.25 -3.32 41.36
C THR A 122 14.85 -3.87 41.10
N LEU A 123 14.00 -3.11 40.41
CA LEU A 123 12.65 -3.53 40.03
C LEU A 123 12.67 -4.75 39.08
N LEU A 124 13.59 -4.74 38.11
CA LEU A 124 13.77 -5.84 37.17
C LEU A 124 14.20 -7.13 37.88
N ILE A 125 15.10 -7.03 38.86
CA ILE A 125 15.52 -8.17 39.68
C ILE A 125 14.33 -8.73 40.46
N ILE A 126 13.50 -7.89 41.09
CA ILE A 126 12.31 -8.32 41.83
C ILE A 126 11.33 -9.04 40.89
N LEU A 127 11.08 -8.50 39.69
CA LEU A 127 10.18 -9.11 38.71
C LEU A 127 10.70 -10.47 38.22
N LEU A 128 12.01 -10.59 37.97
CA LEU A 128 12.62 -11.86 37.58
C LEU A 128 12.55 -12.91 38.69
N CYS A 129 12.72 -12.51 39.95
CA CYS A 129 12.57 -13.40 41.11
C CYS A 129 11.11 -13.90 41.26
N LEU A 130 10.12 -13.02 41.15
CA LEU A 130 8.70 -13.39 41.20
C LEU A 130 8.31 -14.31 40.04
N PHE A 131 8.84 -14.04 38.85
CA PHE A 131 8.62 -14.87 37.67
C PHE A 131 9.22 -16.28 37.84
N GLY A 132 10.45 -16.37 38.36
CA GLY A 132 11.08 -17.66 38.66
C GLY A 132 10.28 -18.48 39.68
N ALA A 133 9.81 -17.83 40.76
CA ALA A 133 8.98 -18.49 41.77
C ALA A 133 7.66 -19.02 41.18
N TYR A 134 7.01 -18.24 40.31
CA TYR A 134 5.81 -18.65 39.60
C TYR A 134 6.02 -19.88 38.73
N LEU A 135 7.10 -19.91 37.93
CA LEU A 135 7.40 -21.05 37.06
C LEU A 135 7.67 -22.32 37.87
N ILE A 136 8.47 -22.22 38.95
CA ILE A 136 8.84 -23.37 39.79
C ILE A 136 7.62 -23.92 40.53
N ALA A 137 6.84 -23.06 41.19
CA ALA A 137 5.65 -23.49 41.92
C ALA A 137 4.58 -24.07 41.00
N GLY A 138 4.35 -23.44 39.84
CA GLY A 138 3.39 -23.93 38.85
C GLY A 138 3.83 -25.24 38.18
N ALA A 139 5.12 -25.41 37.90
CA ALA A 139 5.69 -26.66 37.40
C ALA A 139 5.54 -27.80 38.40
N ALA A 140 5.87 -27.55 39.67
CA ALA A 140 5.72 -28.54 40.74
C ALA A 140 4.24 -28.95 40.92
N TYR A 141 3.31 -27.99 40.92
CA TYR A 141 1.87 -28.27 41.00
C TYR A 141 1.39 -29.15 39.84
N ARG A 142 1.79 -28.82 38.60
CA ARG A 142 1.42 -29.58 37.40
C ARG A 142 2.03 -30.98 37.36
N TYR A 143 3.24 -31.15 37.88
CA TYR A 143 3.92 -32.44 37.94
C TYR A 143 3.32 -33.36 39.02
N PHE A 144 3.17 -32.86 40.25
CA PHE A 144 2.75 -33.69 41.39
C PHE A 144 1.24 -33.86 41.52
N HIS A 145 0.44 -32.88 41.11
CA HIS A 145 -1.01 -32.91 41.30
C HIS A 145 -1.79 -33.24 40.01
N LEU A 146 -1.25 -32.89 38.84
CA LEU A 146 -1.93 -33.13 37.54
C LEU A 146 -1.27 -34.25 36.71
N GLY A 147 -0.13 -34.80 37.16
CA GLY A 147 0.53 -35.95 36.51
C GLY A 147 1.10 -35.68 35.11
N ILE A 148 1.22 -34.41 34.72
CA ILE A 148 1.69 -33.99 33.39
C ILE A 148 3.20 -34.21 33.29
N ARG A 149 3.67 -34.79 32.17
CA ARG A 149 5.09 -35.08 31.90
C ARG A 149 5.53 -34.40 30.60
N GLY A 150 6.83 -34.09 30.49
CA GLY A 150 7.40 -33.44 29.31
C GLY A 150 7.43 -31.92 29.41
N ILE A 151 7.49 -31.23 28.27
CA ILE A 151 7.69 -29.77 28.22
C ILE A 151 6.46 -28.97 28.69
N ASP A 152 5.28 -29.59 28.70
CA ASP A 152 3.99 -29.00 29.11
C ASP A 152 3.85 -28.78 30.63
N ILE A 153 4.87 -29.18 31.40
CA ILE A 153 4.97 -28.89 32.84
C ILE A 153 5.09 -27.38 33.07
N ILE A 154 5.67 -26.62 32.12
CA ILE A 154 5.86 -25.17 32.24
C ILE A 154 4.48 -24.46 32.16
N PRO A 155 4.07 -23.68 33.17
CA PRO A 155 2.81 -22.96 33.14
C PRO A 155 2.77 -21.92 32.02
N ASN A 156 1.68 -21.89 31.24
CA ASN A 156 1.46 -20.93 30.15
C ASN A 156 2.57 -20.94 29.07
N LEU A 157 3.10 -22.11 28.73
CA LEU A 157 4.20 -22.28 27.77
C LEU A 157 3.98 -21.54 26.44
N GLU A 158 2.79 -21.62 25.84
CA GLU A 158 2.46 -20.93 24.58
C GLU A 158 2.59 -19.39 24.68
N PHE A 159 2.30 -18.82 25.85
CA PHE A 159 2.47 -17.40 26.10
C PHE A 159 3.97 -17.02 26.13
N TRP A 160 4.80 -17.82 26.82
CA TRP A 160 6.23 -17.53 26.94
C TRP A 160 7.00 -17.74 25.64
N VAL A 161 6.60 -18.72 24.82
CA VAL A 161 7.18 -18.97 23.49
C VAL A 161 6.83 -17.84 22.52
N SER A 162 5.66 -17.20 22.66
CA SER A 162 5.23 -16.08 21.80
C SER A 162 5.69 -14.70 22.28
N LEU A 163 6.20 -14.58 23.50
CA LEU A 163 6.61 -13.30 24.11
C LEU A 163 7.77 -12.59 23.38
N PRO A 164 8.84 -13.27 22.90
CA PRO A 164 9.91 -12.62 22.15
C PRO A 164 9.40 -11.88 20.91
N HIS A 165 8.41 -12.43 20.20
CA HIS A 165 7.81 -11.79 19.02
C HIS A 165 6.89 -10.61 19.38
N ARG A 166 6.15 -10.67 20.49
CA ARG A 166 5.30 -9.56 20.97
C ARG A 166 6.12 -8.37 21.46
N VAL A 167 7.25 -8.61 22.13
CA VAL A 167 8.16 -7.54 22.57
C VAL A 167 8.88 -6.90 21.38
N GLN A 168 9.21 -7.70 20.36
CA GLN A 168 9.78 -7.20 19.11
C GLN A 168 8.79 -6.30 18.35
N SER A 169 7.48 -6.61 18.33
CA SER A 169 6.47 -5.75 17.69
C SER A 169 6.21 -4.45 18.48
N LEU A 170 6.22 -4.51 19.81
CA LEU A 170 6.12 -3.32 20.68
C LEU A 170 7.34 -2.40 20.56
N LEU A 171 8.55 -2.97 20.48
CA LEU A 171 9.77 -2.21 20.23
C LEU A 171 9.78 -1.62 18.83
N MET A 172 9.32 -2.35 17.80
CA MET A 172 9.22 -1.84 16.43
C MET A 172 8.18 -0.72 16.32
N SER A 173 7.05 -0.80 17.04
CA SER A 173 6.05 0.28 17.07
C SER A 173 6.54 1.52 17.82
N LEU A 174 7.29 1.34 18.92
CA LEU A 174 7.98 2.44 19.62
C LEU A 174 9.10 3.05 18.77
N VAL A 175 9.89 2.24 18.05
CA VAL A 175 10.92 2.69 17.10
C VAL A 175 10.29 3.43 15.91
N GLN A 176 9.11 3.02 15.43
CA GLN A 176 8.33 3.76 14.43
C GLN A 176 7.78 5.09 14.98
N ARG A 177 7.46 5.16 16.28
CA ARG A 177 6.96 6.38 16.94
C ARG A 177 8.08 7.39 17.27
N PHE A 178 9.31 6.92 17.48
CA PHE A 178 10.50 7.75 17.71
C PHE A 178 11.32 8.03 16.45
N ARG A 179 11.08 7.31 15.34
CA ARG A 179 11.45 7.78 14.00
C ARG A 179 10.56 8.98 13.66
N GLY A 180 11.02 10.17 14.05
CA GLY A 180 10.55 11.42 13.45
C GLY A 180 10.60 11.34 11.91
N PRO A 181 9.87 12.21 11.19
CA PRO A 181 9.66 12.09 9.76
C PRO A 181 11.01 11.93 9.05
N SER A 182 11.30 10.70 8.64
CA SER A 182 12.51 10.40 7.89
C SER A 182 12.47 11.24 6.64
N GLU A 183 13.60 11.88 6.37
CA GLU A 183 13.88 12.69 5.20
C GLU A 183 13.10 12.21 3.99
N ARG A 184 12.40 13.17 3.40
CA ARG A 184 11.80 13.15 2.08
C ARG A 184 12.75 12.39 1.15
N TYR A 185 12.53 11.10 0.97
CA TYR A 185 13.04 10.34 -0.16
C TYR A 185 12.38 11.00 -1.35
N ARG A 186 13.05 12.02 -1.89
CA ARG A 186 12.74 12.56 -3.19
C ARG A 186 13.16 11.45 -4.14
N SER A 187 12.27 10.45 -4.28
CA SER A 187 12.22 9.62 -5.47
C SER A 187 12.41 10.59 -6.62
N SER A 188 13.42 10.33 -7.44
CA SER A 188 13.56 11.00 -8.72
C SER A 188 12.36 10.57 -9.56
N TYR A 189 11.18 11.11 -9.25
CA TYR A 189 10.08 11.14 -10.17
C TYR A 189 10.51 12.17 -11.20
N SER A 190 11.25 11.72 -12.21
CA SER A 190 11.08 12.31 -13.52
C SER A 190 9.58 12.14 -13.80
N PRO A 191 8.83 13.22 -14.06
CA PRO A 191 7.50 13.08 -14.62
C PRO A 191 7.71 12.48 -16.00
N THR A 192 7.71 11.15 -16.09
CA THR A 192 7.54 10.49 -17.38
C THR A 192 6.08 10.68 -17.71
N GLU A 193 5.79 11.52 -18.69
CA GLU A 193 4.44 11.80 -19.18
C GLU A 193 3.69 10.55 -19.70
N ASN A 194 4.19 9.32 -19.54
CA ASN A 194 3.60 8.08 -20.05
C ASN A 194 4.04 6.81 -19.26
N CYS A 195 3.87 6.75 -17.93
CA CYS A 195 4.00 5.46 -17.24
C CYS A 195 2.70 4.64 -17.28
N ASP A 196 2.74 3.51 -17.97
CA ASP A 196 1.70 2.49 -17.85
C ASP A 196 1.93 1.65 -16.58
N PHE A 197 1.17 1.95 -15.52
CA PHE A 197 1.23 1.21 -14.25
C PHE A 197 0.78 -0.25 -14.37
N PHE A 198 0.09 -0.64 -15.45
CA PHE A 198 -0.49 -1.97 -15.61
C PHE A 198 0.38 -2.92 -16.43
N SER A 199 1.46 -2.41 -17.04
CA SER A 199 2.49 -3.19 -17.73
C SER A 199 3.76 -3.28 -16.87
N GLY A 200 4.11 -4.49 -16.46
CA GLY A 200 5.16 -4.71 -15.48
C GLY A 200 5.42 -6.18 -15.20
N LYS A 201 6.07 -6.43 -14.06
CA LYS A 201 6.34 -7.77 -13.56
C LYS A 201 6.19 -7.82 -12.04
N TRP A 202 5.93 -9.01 -11.52
CA TRP A 202 5.97 -9.25 -10.08
C TRP A 202 7.41 -9.40 -9.61
N VAL A 203 7.72 -8.77 -8.48
CA VAL A 203 9.04 -8.77 -7.84
C VAL A 203 8.87 -9.22 -6.40
N TRP A 204 9.74 -10.12 -5.97
CA TRP A 204 9.81 -10.60 -4.59
C TRP A 204 10.33 -9.50 -3.68
N ASP A 205 9.59 -9.16 -2.62
CA ASP A 205 9.86 -8.04 -1.71
C ASP A 205 9.46 -8.37 -0.26
N PRO A 206 10.13 -9.32 0.40
CA PRO A 206 9.77 -9.80 1.75
C PRO A 206 10.06 -8.77 2.85
N ILE A 207 10.80 -7.70 2.54
CA ILE A 207 11.15 -6.65 3.49
C ILE A 207 9.98 -5.68 3.68
N ASN A 208 9.27 -5.35 2.58
CA ASN A 208 8.22 -4.33 2.58
C ASN A 208 6.81 -4.92 2.45
N ARG A 209 6.69 -6.25 2.40
CA ARG A 209 5.42 -6.95 2.22
C ARG A 209 5.17 -8.00 3.32
N PRO A 210 3.90 -8.31 3.63
CA PRO A 210 2.69 -7.58 3.21
C PRO A 210 2.60 -6.18 3.85
N LEU A 211 1.67 -5.34 3.38
CA LEU A 211 1.46 -3.98 3.92
C LEU A 211 0.80 -3.97 5.31
N TYR A 212 0.15 -5.07 5.67
CA TYR A 212 -0.44 -5.37 6.98
C TYR A 212 -0.49 -6.89 7.15
N GLN A 213 -0.61 -7.38 8.38
CA GLN A 213 -0.80 -8.79 8.67
C GLN A 213 -2.29 -9.17 8.71
N GLU A 214 -2.63 -10.40 8.33
CA GLU A 214 -4.02 -10.90 8.38
C GLU A 214 -4.65 -10.69 9.77
N SER A 215 -3.90 -10.98 10.83
CA SER A 215 -4.35 -10.84 12.22
C SER A 215 -4.50 -9.40 12.71
N GLU A 216 -3.95 -8.42 11.98
CA GLU A 216 -4.04 -7.00 12.35
C GLU A 216 -5.38 -6.39 11.91
N CYS A 217 -6.01 -6.92 10.85
CA CYS A 217 -7.23 -6.36 10.29
C CYS A 217 -8.49 -7.17 10.65
N PRO A 218 -9.31 -6.75 11.63
CA PRO A 218 -10.49 -7.49 12.06
C PRO A 218 -11.66 -7.41 11.07
N TYR A 219 -11.51 -6.67 9.98
CA TYR A 219 -12.55 -6.45 8.97
C TYR A 219 -12.52 -7.47 7.82
N ILE A 220 -11.48 -8.31 7.77
CA ILE A 220 -11.37 -9.37 6.76
C ILE A 220 -12.46 -10.40 7.04
N GLN A 221 -13.30 -10.73 6.04
CA GLN A 221 -14.27 -11.78 6.25
C GLN A 221 -13.59 -13.16 6.27
N PRO A 222 -14.12 -14.12 7.04
CA PRO A 222 -13.55 -15.48 7.15
C PRO A 222 -13.35 -16.24 5.82
N GLN A 223 -13.99 -15.78 4.74
CA GLN A 223 -13.81 -16.33 3.41
C GLN A 223 -12.46 -15.93 2.77
N LEU A 224 -11.75 -14.94 3.31
CA LEU A 224 -10.52 -14.36 2.75
C LEU A 224 -9.31 -14.46 3.70
N THR A 225 -9.52 -14.85 4.97
CA THR A 225 -8.50 -15.08 6.02
C THR A 225 -7.85 -16.45 5.85
N CYS A 226 -6.91 -16.58 4.92
CA CYS A 226 -6.32 -17.87 4.56
C CYS A 226 -5.43 -18.46 5.65
N GLN A 227 -4.64 -17.63 6.33
CA GLN A 227 -3.75 -18.10 7.39
C GLN A 227 -4.55 -18.63 8.59
N GLU A 228 -5.59 -17.91 9.01
CA GLU A 228 -6.51 -18.35 10.06
C GLU A 228 -7.19 -19.69 9.72
N HIS A 229 -7.42 -19.94 8.43
CA HIS A 229 -8.02 -21.19 7.93
C HIS A 229 -6.98 -22.24 7.51
N GLY A 230 -5.77 -22.16 8.05
CA GLY A 230 -4.78 -23.25 7.99
C GLY A 230 -3.91 -23.28 6.74
N ARG A 231 -3.84 -22.18 5.97
CA ARG A 231 -2.91 -22.09 4.84
C ARG A 231 -1.46 -22.15 5.35
N PRO A 232 -0.64 -23.14 4.94
CA PRO A 232 0.68 -23.32 5.52
C PRO A 232 1.74 -22.37 4.95
N ASP A 233 1.61 -21.97 3.68
CA ASP A 233 2.55 -21.08 3.00
C ASP A 233 2.16 -19.60 3.16
N ARG A 234 3.16 -18.71 3.13
CA ARG A 234 2.99 -17.25 3.23
C ARG A 234 3.59 -16.48 2.07
N ASP A 235 4.28 -17.17 1.18
CA ASP A 235 5.11 -16.57 0.13
C ASP A 235 4.30 -15.72 -0.86
N TYR A 236 3.04 -16.08 -1.10
CA TYR A 236 2.12 -15.30 -1.92
C TYR A 236 1.94 -13.84 -1.41
N GLN A 237 2.19 -13.58 -0.12
CA GLN A 237 2.07 -12.25 0.50
C GLN A 237 3.25 -11.34 0.16
N PHE A 238 4.40 -11.89 -0.25
CA PHE A 238 5.66 -11.14 -0.37
C PHE A 238 5.93 -10.58 -1.78
N TRP A 239 4.93 -10.59 -2.65
CA TRP A 239 5.06 -10.11 -4.02
C TRP A 239 4.58 -8.67 -4.19
N ARG A 240 5.37 -7.84 -4.88
CA ARG A 240 5.02 -6.48 -5.28
C ARG A 240 5.00 -6.34 -6.81
N TRP A 241 4.06 -5.57 -7.34
CA TRP A 241 4.05 -5.23 -8.76
C TRP A 241 5.04 -4.12 -9.08
N GLN A 242 5.85 -4.30 -10.12
CA GLN A 242 6.81 -3.33 -10.61
C GLN A 242 6.52 -3.02 -12.09
N PRO A 243 5.98 -1.83 -12.39
CA PRO A 243 5.81 -1.36 -13.77
C PRO A 243 7.15 -1.32 -14.51
N HIS A 244 7.13 -1.52 -15.83
CA HIS A 244 8.36 -1.56 -16.64
C HIS A 244 9.04 -0.19 -16.75
N SER A 245 8.24 0.87 -16.93
CA SER A 245 8.76 2.21 -17.27
C SER A 245 8.87 3.16 -16.07
N CYS A 246 8.41 2.74 -14.89
CA CYS A 246 8.50 3.53 -13.67
C CYS A 246 8.33 2.64 -12.43
N SER A 247 8.37 3.26 -11.24
CA SER A 247 8.02 2.59 -9.98
C SER A 247 6.65 3.03 -9.50
N LEU A 248 5.89 2.10 -8.92
CA LEU A 248 4.67 2.46 -8.22
C LEU A 248 5.00 3.36 -7.02
N PRO A 249 4.22 4.43 -6.79
CA PRO A 249 4.32 5.19 -5.55
C PRO A 249 3.95 4.28 -4.37
N SER A 250 4.73 4.36 -3.28
CA SER A 250 4.40 3.64 -2.05
C SER A 250 3.02 4.08 -1.54
N PHE A 251 2.20 3.10 -1.13
CA PHE A 251 0.90 3.40 -0.56
C PHE A 251 1.04 4.25 0.71
N ASN A 252 0.37 5.40 0.73
CA ASN A 252 0.38 6.30 1.88
C ASN A 252 -1.03 6.43 2.45
N ALA A 253 -1.29 5.70 3.52
CA ALA A 253 -2.59 5.66 4.18
C ALA A 253 -3.01 7.04 4.73
N SER A 254 -2.08 7.83 5.27
CA SER A 254 -2.38 9.19 5.74
C SER A 254 -2.81 10.10 4.59
N LEU A 255 -2.11 10.06 3.46
CA LEU A 255 -2.50 10.84 2.27
C LEU A 255 -3.87 10.41 1.74
N MET A 256 -4.14 9.10 1.72
CA MET A 256 -5.42 8.57 1.30
C MET A 256 -6.56 9.05 2.21
N LEU A 257 -6.40 8.94 3.53
CA LEU A 257 -7.40 9.39 4.50
C LEU A 257 -7.63 10.91 4.45
N GLU A 258 -6.58 11.72 4.35
CA GLU A 258 -6.72 13.17 4.20
C GLU A 258 -7.43 13.55 2.90
N THR A 259 -7.19 12.81 1.82
CA THR A 259 -7.87 13.02 0.54
C THR A 259 -9.35 12.66 0.59
N LEU A 260 -9.68 11.65 1.40
CA LEU A 260 -11.04 11.21 1.68
C LEU A 260 -11.76 12.07 2.72
N ARG A 261 -11.09 13.08 3.32
CA ARG A 261 -11.71 13.93 4.32
C ARG A 261 -12.96 14.62 3.77
N ASN A 262 -14.09 14.47 4.48
CA ASN A 262 -15.42 14.93 4.05
C ASN A 262 -15.92 14.31 2.73
N LYS A 263 -15.45 13.12 2.37
CA LYS A 263 -15.78 12.45 1.11
C LYS A 263 -16.23 11.02 1.31
N ARG A 264 -16.89 10.51 0.29
CA ARG A 264 -17.35 9.12 0.19
C ARG A 264 -16.61 8.41 -0.95
N MET A 265 -16.03 7.26 -0.63
CA MET A 265 -15.47 6.33 -1.60
C MET A 265 -16.34 5.09 -1.64
N MET A 266 -16.80 4.67 -2.82
CA MET A 266 -17.68 3.51 -2.95
C MET A 266 -17.17 2.52 -4.00
N PHE A 267 -17.02 1.27 -3.58
CA PHE A 267 -16.83 0.10 -4.44
C PHE A 267 -18.20 -0.47 -4.81
N VAL A 268 -18.45 -0.71 -6.09
CA VAL A 268 -19.75 -1.18 -6.59
C VAL A 268 -19.55 -2.35 -7.54
N GLY A 269 -20.02 -3.53 -7.15
CA GLY A 269 -19.82 -4.70 -7.98
C GLY A 269 -20.15 -6.03 -7.34
N ASP A 270 -19.40 -7.05 -7.76
CA ASP A 270 -19.52 -8.43 -7.30
C ASP A 270 -18.61 -8.72 -6.10
N SER A 271 -18.43 -10.01 -5.77
CA SER A 271 -17.65 -10.46 -4.61
C SER A 271 -16.16 -10.15 -4.69
N LEU A 272 -15.60 -9.97 -5.89
CA LEU A 272 -14.19 -9.61 -6.05
C LEU A 272 -13.98 -8.14 -5.70
N ASN A 273 -14.92 -7.29 -6.07
CA ASN A 273 -14.89 -5.89 -5.70
C ASN A 273 -15.10 -5.68 -4.19
N ARG A 274 -15.89 -6.55 -3.54
CA ARG A 274 -15.96 -6.61 -2.07
C ARG A 274 -14.61 -6.91 -1.45
N GLY A 275 -13.85 -7.86 -2.00
CA GLY A 275 -12.49 -8.13 -1.53
C GLY A 275 -11.54 -6.94 -1.69
N GLN A 276 -11.64 -6.22 -2.83
CA GLN A 276 -10.90 -4.97 -3.03
C GLN A 276 -11.27 -3.89 -2.00
N TYR A 277 -12.56 -3.73 -1.70
CA TYR A 277 -13.05 -2.85 -0.64
C TYR A 277 -12.45 -3.20 0.73
N VAL A 278 -12.47 -4.48 1.11
CA VAL A 278 -11.93 -4.93 2.41
C VAL A 278 -10.43 -4.70 2.49
N SER A 279 -9.69 -5.00 1.43
CA SER A 279 -8.27 -4.66 1.33
C SER A 279 -8.03 -3.16 1.54
N MET A 280 -8.84 -2.28 0.94
CA MET A 280 -8.72 -0.83 1.14
C MET A 280 -8.96 -0.44 2.61
N VAL A 281 -9.96 -1.04 3.26
CA VAL A 281 -10.18 -0.84 4.70
C VAL A 281 -8.97 -1.30 5.51
N CYS A 282 -8.41 -2.47 5.22
CA CYS A 282 -7.24 -3.01 5.91
C CYS A 282 -5.95 -2.19 5.69
N LEU A 283 -5.83 -1.52 4.54
CA LEU A 283 -4.73 -0.60 4.29
C LEU A 283 -4.82 0.71 5.09
N LEU A 284 -6.01 1.06 5.60
CA LEU A 284 -6.26 2.36 6.24
C LEU A 284 -6.57 2.27 7.74
N HIS A 285 -7.21 1.20 8.20
CA HIS A 285 -7.81 1.14 9.53
C HIS A 285 -6.83 1.26 10.70
N SER A 286 -5.55 0.91 10.50
CA SER A 286 -4.53 0.94 11.56
C SER A 286 -4.14 2.36 11.97
N LEU A 287 -4.34 3.34 11.08
CA LEU A 287 -4.12 4.77 11.38
C LEU A 287 -5.31 5.44 12.06
N ILE A 288 -6.48 4.77 12.11
CA ILE A 288 -7.69 5.33 12.70
C ILE A 288 -7.88 4.73 14.10
N PRO A 289 -7.98 5.55 15.17
CA PRO A 289 -8.27 5.06 16.52
C PRO A 289 -9.53 4.20 16.58
N ASP A 290 -9.56 3.19 17.45
CA ASP A 290 -10.67 2.23 17.51
C ASP A 290 -12.03 2.87 17.83
N ASN A 291 -12.06 3.92 18.65
CA ASN A 291 -13.27 4.69 18.94
C ASN A 291 -13.71 5.59 17.77
N ALA A 292 -12.81 5.89 16.85
CA ALA A 292 -13.00 6.76 15.70
C ALA A 292 -13.31 5.99 14.39
N LYS A 293 -13.53 4.67 14.46
CA LYS A 293 -13.95 3.85 13.31
C LYS A 293 -15.15 2.96 13.60
N SER A 294 -15.91 2.64 12.57
CA SER A 294 -17.02 1.68 12.63
C SER A 294 -17.25 1.02 11.28
N MET A 295 -17.86 -0.17 11.28
CA MET A 295 -18.33 -0.83 10.06
C MET A 295 -19.77 -1.31 10.27
N GLU A 296 -20.67 -0.89 9.38
CA GLU A 296 -22.10 -1.20 9.47
C GLU A 296 -22.60 -1.70 8.11
N THR A 297 -23.58 -2.61 8.12
CA THR A 297 -24.19 -3.15 6.88
C THR A 297 -25.69 -2.91 6.89
N PHE A 298 -26.20 -2.35 5.79
CA PHE A 298 -27.59 -2.01 5.56
C PHE A 298 -28.06 -2.60 4.22
N GLY A 299 -28.64 -3.79 4.26
CA GLY A 299 -29.05 -4.51 3.05
C GLY A 299 -27.86 -4.76 2.12
N SER A 300 -27.86 -4.12 0.95
CA SER A 300 -26.80 -4.25 -0.06
C SER A 300 -25.59 -3.31 0.16
N LEU A 301 -25.63 -2.41 1.15
CA LEU A 301 -24.58 -1.42 1.41
C LEU A 301 -23.82 -1.73 2.70
N THR A 302 -22.51 -1.87 2.63
CA THR A 302 -21.62 -1.90 3.80
C THR A 302 -20.81 -0.61 3.86
N VAL A 303 -20.76 0.03 5.03
CA VAL A 303 -20.10 1.34 5.24
C VAL A 303 -19.05 1.20 6.33
N PHE A 304 -17.79 1.46 5.99
CA PHE A 304 -16.72 1.72 6.94
C PHE A 304 -16.58 3.24 7.14
N THR A 305 -16.72 3.71 8.37
CA THR A 305 -16.65 5.14 8.71
C THR A 305 -15.36 5.46 9.43
N ALA A 306 -14.64 6.47 8.94
CA ALA A 306 -13.50 7.09 9.62
C ALA A 306 -13.92 8.45 10.19
N LYS A 307 -14.33 8.48 11.46
CA LYS A 307 -15.04 9.61 12.09
C LYS A 307 -14.20 10.90 12.12
N ASP A 308 -12.92 10.79 12.49
CA ASP A 308 -12.00 11.95 12.58
C ASP A 308 -11.73 12.60 11.21
N TYR A 309 -11.97 11.87 10.13
CA TYR A 309 -11.85 12.34 8.76
C TYR A 309 -13.20 12.76 8.18
N ASN A 310 -14.31 12.49 8.87
CA ASN A 310 -15.66 12.59 8.31
C ASN A 310 -15.73 11.92 6.92
N ALA A 311 -15.15 10.72 6.82
CA ALA A 311 -14.95 10.00 5.57
C ALA A 311 -15.60 8.62 5.63
N THR A 312 -16.10 8.14 4.49
CA THR A 312 -16.60 6.77 4.37
C THR A 312 -15.92 6.02 3.23
N ILE A 313 -15.66 4.75 3.48
CA ILE A 313 -15.30 3.76 2.47
C ILE A 313 -16.44 2.75 2.44
N GLU A 314 -17.04 2.55 1.28
CA GLU A 314 -18.33 1.88 1.13
C GLU A 314 -18.23 0.74 0.12
N PHE A 315 -19.00 -0.32 0.32
CA PHE A 315 -19.23 -1.38 -0.66
C PHE A 315 -20.72 -1.52 -0.93
N TYR A 316 -21.12 -1.46 -2.20
CA TYR A 316 -22.49 -1.69 -2.63
C TYR A 316 -22.56 -2.93 -3.52
N TRP A 317 -23.35 -3.91 -3.09
CA TRP A 317 -23.60 -5.14 -3.84
C TRP A 317 -24.48 -4.88 -5.06
N ALA A 318 -23.88 -4.98 -6.25
CA ALA A 318 -24.56 -4.90 -7.55
C ALA A 318 -23.75 -5.70 -8.57
N PRO A 319 -23.80 -7.04 -8.53
CA PRO A 319 -22.84 -7.89 -9.21
C PRO A 319 -22.89 -7.78 -10.75
N PHE A 320 -24.03 -7.34 -11.30
CA PHE A 320 -24.22 -7.05 -12.72
C PHE A 320 -24.32 -5.54 -13.02
N LEU A 321 -24.20 -4.68 -11.99
CA LEU A 321 -24.49 -3.24 -11.97
C LEU A 321 -25.97 -2.88 -12.27
N LEU A 322 -26.55 -3.52 -13.27
CA LEU A 322 -27.97 -3.52 -13.57
C LEU A 322 -28.75 -4.34 -12.54
N GLU A 323 -30.06 -4.07 -12.45
CA GLU A 323 -31.01 -4.87 -11.68
C GLU A 323 -31.03 -6.31 -12.19
N SER A 324 -30.97 -7.25 -11.26
CA SER A 324 -30.90 -8.69 -11.53
C SER A 324 -31.65 -9.49 -10.46
N ASN A 325 -31.90 -10.76 -10.78
CA ASN A 325 -32.41 -11.71 -9.79
C ASN A 325 -31.35 -12.15 -8.75
N SER A 326 -30.17 -11.52 -8.75
CA SER A 326 -29.06 -11.85 -7.85
C SER A 326 -28.61 -10.64 -7.00
N ASP A 327 -29.48 -9.64 -6.82
CA ASP A 327 -29.18 -8.38 -6.13
C ASP A 327 -29.28 -8.46 -4.59
N ASP A 328 -29.71 -9.58 -4.02
CA ASP A 328 -29.76 -9.78 -2.57
C ASP A 328 -28.36 -10.11 -2.02
N ALA A 329 -27.76 -9.25 -1.19
CA ALA A 329 -26.38 -9.44 -0.75
C ALA A 329 -26.11 -10.75 0.04
N ILE A 330 -27.15 -11.45 0.51
CA ILE A 330 -27.06 -12.71 1.27
C ILE A 330 -27.51 -13.90 0.41
N ILE A 331 -28.70 -13.82 -0.19
CA ILE A 331 -29.32 -14.89 -0.99
C ILE A 331 -29.20 -14.56 -2.48
N HIS A 332 -27.97 -14.59 -2.99
CA HIS A 332 -27.66 -14.22 -4.38
C HIS A 332 -27.14 -15.36 -5.26
N ARG A 333 -27.02 -16.57 -4.71
CA ARG A 333 -26.53 -17.74 -5.46
C ARG A 333 -27.67 -18.36 -6.25
N VAL A 334 -27.93 -17.77 -7.42
CA VAL A 334 -28.93 -18.25 -8.38
C VAL A 334 -28.21 -18.89 -9.57
N SER A 335 -28.64 -20.09 -9.96
CA SER A 335 -28.08 -20.82 -11.11
C SER A 335 -28.49 -20.18 -12.43
N ASP A 336 -29.78 -19.84 -12.57
CA ASP A 336 -30.32 -19.18 -13.75
C ASP A 336 -30.34 -17.66 -13.58
N ARG A 337 -29.21 -17.02 -13.90
CA ARG A 337 -29.03 -15.58 -13.69
C ARG A 337 -29.70 -14.79 -14.82
N VAL A 338 -30.47 -13.78 -14.43
CA VAL A 338 -31.19 -12.90 -15.37
C VAL A 338 -30.92 -11.45 -15.00
N VAL A 339 -30.57 -10.65 -16.00
CA VAL A 339 -30.33 -9.21 -15.86
C VAL A 339 -31.40 -8.43 -16.61
N ARG A 340 -31.95 -7.40 -15.97
CA ARG A 340 -32.97 -6.54 -16.57
C ARG A 340 -32.34 -5.47 -17.47
N ARG A 341 -32.82 -5.40 -18.71
CA ARG A 341 -32.29 -4.50 -19.73
C ARG A 341 -32.41 -3.04 -19.30
N GLY A 342 -31.27 -2.36 -19.16
CA GLY A 342 -31.21 -0.91 -18.91
C GLY A 342 -31.68 -0.46 -17.53
N SER A 343 -32.16 -1.36 -16.67
CA SER A 343 -32.58 -1.03 -15.30
C SER A 343 -31.35 -0.86 -14.40
N ILE A 344 -30.88 0.37 -14.26
CA ILE A 344 -29.75 0.71 -13.38
C ILE A 344 -30.16 1.67 -12.25
N ILE A 345 -31.31 2.34 -12.39
CA ILE A 345 -31.73 3.43 -11.51
C ILE A 345 -32.00 2.94 -10.08
N LYS A 346 -32.51 1.71 -9.94
CA LYS A 346 -32.73 1.06 -8.64
C LYS A 346 -31.46 1.05 -7.77
N HIS A 347 -30.32 0.72 -8.36
CA HIS A 347 -29.03 0.76 -7.67
C HIS A 347 -28.44 2.17 -7.67
N GLY A 348 -28.47 2.84 -8.81
CA GLY A 348 -27.87 4.16 -9.02
C GLY A 348 -28.34 5.23 -8.04
N LYS A 349 -29.54 5.13 -7.46
CA LYS A 349 -29.99 6.06 -6.41
C LYS A 349 -29.06 6.10 -5.20
N HIS A 350 -28.39 4.98 -4.87
CA HIS A 350 -27.47 4.87 -3.73
C HIS A 350 -26.07 5.41 -4.02
N TRP A 351 -25.70 5.46 -5.31
CA TRP A 351 -24.36 5.86 -5.74
C TRP A 351 -24.23 7.38 -5.88
N LYS A 352 -25.35 8.11 -5.98
CA LYS A 352 -25.35 9.57 -6.13
C LYS A 352 -24.60 10.25 -4.98
N GLY A 353 -23.82 11.27 -5.34
CA GLY A 353 -23.05 12.07 -4.37
C GLY A 353 -21.80 11.39 -3.83
N VAL A 354 -21.39 10.25 -4.39
CA VAL A 354 -20.09 9.64 -4.10
C VAL A 354 -18.98 10.41 -4.84
N ASP A 355 -17.85 10.65 -4.16
CA ASP A 355 -16.71 11.39 -4.68
C ASP A 355 -15.73 10.49 -5.45
N ILE A 356 -15.54 9.26 -4.99
CA ILE A 356 -14.66 8.28 -5.64
C ILE A 356 -15.42 6.98 -5.83
N MET A 357 -15.72 6.66 -7.09
CA MET A 357 -16.46 5.46 -7.48
C MET A 357 -15.50 4.42 -8.07
N VAL A 358 -15.58 3.17 -7.60
CA VAL A 358 -14.77 2.06 -8.11
C VAL A 358 -15.72 0.93 -8.51
N PHE A 359 -16.07 0.90 -9.79
CA PHE A 359 -16.93 -0.16 -10.34
C PHE A 359 -16.15 -1.42 -10.67
N ASN A 360 -16.79 -2.58 -10.55
CA ASN A 360 -16.32 -3.83 -11.14
C ASN A 360 -17.50 -4.76 -11.40
N THR A 361 -17.41 -5.55 -12.46
CA THR A 361 -18.35 -6.63 -12.72
C THR A 361 -17.75 -7.56 -13.78
N TYR A 362 -17.63 -8.84 -13.49
CA TYR A 362 -17.11 -9.80 -14.48
C TYR A 362 -17.58 -11.22 -14.20
N LEU A 363 -17.27 -11.73 -13.01
CA LEU A 363 -17.34 -13.17 -12.69
C LEU A 363 -18.70 -13.77 -13.06
N TRP A 364 -19.78 -13.05 -12.75
CA TRP A 364 -21.13 -13.57 -12.85
C TRP A 364 -21.72 -13.54 -14.25
N TRP A 365 -21.08 -12.82 -15.17
CA TRP A 365 -21.40 -12.89 -16.59
C TRP A 365 -20.84 -14.17 -17.23
N MET A 366 -19.84 -14.80 -16.60
CA MET A 366 -19.09 -15.93 -17.17
C MET A 366 -19.79 -17.28 -16.93
N THR A 367 -21.08 -17.36 -17.26
CA THR A 367 -21.89 -18.59 -17.13
C THR A 367 -21.98 -19.40 -18.42
N GLY A 368 -21.41 -18.90 -19.53
CA GLY A 368 -21.47 -19.52 -20.85
C GLY A 368 -21.27 -18.51 -21.97
N LEU A 369 -21.61 -18.90 -23.21
CA LEU A 369 -21.56 -18.04 -24.40
C LEU A 369 -22.82 -17.20 -24.60
N LYS A 370 -23.89 -17.57 -23.89
CA LYS A 370 -25.22 -16.96 -23.95
C LYS A 370 -25.62 -16.45 -22.58
N PHE A 371 -26.42 -15.39 -22.56
CA PHE A 371 -26.88 -14.75 -21.34
C PHE A 371 -28.33 -14.28 -21.48
N LYS A 372 -29.08 -14.39 -20.39
CA LYS A 372 -30.50 -14.05 -20.33
C LYS A 372 -30.73 -12.60 -19.94
N ILE A 373 -31.43 -11.87 -20.80
CA ILE A 373 -31.80 -10.47 -20.60
C ILE A 373 -33.31 -10.34 -20.55
N LEU A 374 -33.83 -9.90 -19.41
CA LEU A 374 -35.23 -9.57 -19.22
C LEU A 374 -35.54 -8.21 -19.88
N GLN A 375 -36.53 -8.18 -20.77
CA GLN A 375 -36.95 -6.95 -21.46
C GLN A 375 -37.88 -6.07 -20.60
N GLY A 376 -38.77 -6.71 -19.82
CA GLY A 376 -39.78 -6.07 -18.98
C GLY A 376 -39.35 -5.83 -17.52
N SER A 377 -40.29 -5.94 -16.58
CA SER A 377 -40.08 -5.91 -15.12
C SER A 377 -39.96 -7.30 -14.52
N PHE A 378 -39.31 -7.40 -13.36
CA PHE A 378 -39.33 -8.65 -12.58
C PHE A 378 -40.70 -8.94 -11.97
N ASP A 379 -41.54 -7.91 -11.85
CA ASP A 379 -42.91 -7.97 -11.32
C ASP A 379 -43.96 -8.34 -12.38
N ASP A 380 -43.57 -8.46 -13.66
CA ASP A 380 -44.51 -8.81 -14.74
C ASP A 380 -44.92 -10.29 -14.61
N GLU A 381 -46.22 -10.58 -14.81
CA GLU A 381 -46.76 -11.95 -14.76
C GLU A 381 -46.11 -12.86 -15.81
N VAL A 382 -45.90 -12.31 -17.02
CA VAL A 382 -45.23 -13.00 -18.13
C VAL A 382 -43.87 -12.37 -18.35
N LYS A 383 -42.81 -13.16 -18.17
CA LYS A 383 -41.42 -12.69 -18.30
C LYS A 383 -40.93 -12.88 -19.74
N ASP A 384 -40.75 -11.78 -20.45
CA ASP A 384 -40.07 -11.76 -21.75
C ASP A 384 -38.55 -11.76 -21.57
N ILE A 385 -37.95 -12.95 -21.71
CA ILE A 385 -36.51 -13.17 -21.55
C ILE A 385 -35.90 -13.47 -22.92
N ALA A 386 -35.05 -12.56 -23.38
CA ALA A 386 -34.25 -12.76 -24.58
C ALA A 386 -32.90 -13.38 -24.23
N GLU A 387 -32.46 -14.34 -25.03
CA GLU A 387 -31.10 -14.89 -24.94
C GLU A 387 -30.19 -14.20 -25.97
N VAL A 388 -29.11 -13.60 -25.48
CA VAL A 388 -28.13 -12.87 -26.31
C VAL A 388 -26.72 -13.42 -26.07
N SER A 389 -25.73 -13.00 -26.85
CA SER A 389 -24.34 -13.32 -26.52
C SER A 389 -23.94 -12.68 -25.18
N THR A 390 -23.06 -13.33 -24.42
CA THR A 390 -22.54 -12.75 -23.17
C THR A 390 -21.86 -11.41 -23.42
N GLU A 391 -21.15 -11.25 -24.53
CA GLU A 391 -20.53 -9.99 -24.96
C GLU A 391 -21.55 -8.88 -25.15
N ASP A 392 -22.67 -9.16 -25.82
CA ASP A 392 -23.74 -8.17 -26.02
C ASP A 392 -24.41 -7.80 -24.70
N ALA A 393 -24.69 -8.80 -23.86
CA ALA A 393 -25.24 -8.60 -22.51
C ALA A 393 -24.32 -7.70 -21.66
N TYR A 394 -23.03 -8.02 -21.64
CA TYR A 394 -22.01 -7.23 -20.93
C TYR A 394 -21.91 -5.81 -21.49
N ARG A 395 -21.93 -5.66 -22.83
CA ARG A 395 -21.94 -4.37 -23.52
C ARG A 395 -23.15 -3.52 -23.14
N MET A 396 -24.32 -4.12 -22.95
CA MET A 396 -25.52 -3.42 -22.47
C MET A 396 -25.33 -2.91 -21.04
N GLY A 397 -24.74 -3.72 -20.15
CA GLY A 397 -24.37 -3.32 -18.79
C GLY A 397 -23.43 -2.13 -18.77
N MET A 398 -22.30 -2.22 -19.47
CA MET A 398 -21.27 -1.16 -19.52
C MET A 398 -21.82 0.15 -20.09
N LYS A 399 -22.58 0.08 -21.20
CA LYS A 399 -23.23 1.27 -21.77
C LYS A 399 -24.23 1.90 -20.81
N SER A 400 -24.95 1.10 -20.03
CA SER A 400 -25.93 1.61 -19.05
C SER A 400 -25.24 2.28 -17.87
N MET A 401 -24.16 1.70 -17.35
CA MET A 401 -23.33 2.30 -16.31
C MET A 401 -22.74 3.65 -16.74
N LEU A 402 -22.14 3.73 -17.92
CA LEU A 402 -21.59 4.99 -18.43
C LEU A 402 -22.66 6.06 -18.68
N ARG A 403 -23.82 5.68 -19.25
CA ARG A 403 -24.94 6.61 -19.42
C ARG A 403 -25.44 7.12 -18.09
N TRP A 404 -25.49 6.25 -17.07
CA TRP A 404 -25.89 6.64 -15.73
C TRP A 404 -24.87 7.60 -15.11
N ALA A 405 -23.58 7.26 -15.15
CA ALA A 405 -22.51 8.11 -14.62
C ALA A 405 -22.53 9.50 -15.27
N LYS A 406 -22.60 9.56 -16.61
CA LYS A 406 -22.69 10.81 -17.37
C LYS A 406 -23.85 11.71 -16.96
N ARG A 407 -24.98 11.13 -16.56
CA ARG A 407 -26.19 11.89 -16.19
C ARG A 407 -26.23 12.30 -14.72
N ASN A 408 -25.50 11.61 -13.84
CA ASN A 408 -25.67 11.74 -12.39
C ASN A 408 -24.39 12.15 -11.66
N MET A 409 -23.23 12.11 -12.31
CA MET A 409 -21.94 12.45 -11.72
C MET A 409 -21.34 13.68 -12.39
N ASP A 410 -20.81 14.58 -11.56
CA ASP A 410 -20.03 15.74 -12.02
C ASP A 410 -18.55 15.31 -12.15
N PRO A 411 -17.96 15.26 -13.35
CA PRO A 411 -16.58 14.82 -13.53
C PRO A 411 -15.55 15.75 -12.86
N LYS A 412 -15.94 16.96 -12.45
CA LYS A 412 -15.07 17.87 -11.68
C LYS A 412 -15.02 17.52 -10.20
N LYS A 413 -16.02 16.78 -9.69
CA LYS A 413 -16.16 16.42 -8.27
C LYS A 413 -15.95 14.93 -8.04
N THR A 414 -16.49 14.11 -8.94
CA THR A 414 -16.49 12.66 -8.85
C THR A 414 -15.45 12.06 -9.79
N ARG A 415 -14.58 11.22 -9.24
CA ARG A 415 -13.69 10.36 -10.02
C ARG A 415 -14.28 8.96 -10.14
N VAL A 416 -14.43 8.48 -11.36
CA VAL A 416 -14.99 7.15 -11.64
C VAL A 416 -13.88 6.25 -12.17
N PHE A 417 -13.71 5.13 -11.49
CA PHE A 417 -12.80 4.06 -11.82
C PHE A 417 -13.60 2.82 -12.21
N PHE A 418 -13.00 1.99 -13.06
CA PHE A 418 -13.50 0.66 -13.35
C PHE A 418 -12.35 -0.34 -13.25
N THR A 419 -12.44 -1.25 -12.29
CA THR A 419 -11.51 -2.38 -12.16
C THR A 419 -11.86 -3.44 -13.19
N SER A 420 -10.87 -3.85 -14.00
CA SER A 420 -11.04 -4.88 -15.02
C SER A 420 -11.35 -6.26 -14.44
N MET A 421 -11.46 -7.27 -15.30
CA MET A 421 -11.75 -8.63 -14.86
C MET A 421 -10.69 -9.18 -13.89
N SER A 422 -11.16 -9.74 -12.78
CA SER A 422 -10.34 -10.60 -11.93
C SER A 422 -10.34 -12.00 -12.53
N PRO A 423 -9.17 -12.61 -12.79
CA PRO A 423 -9.08 -13.95 -13.34
C PRO A 423 -9.47 -15.03 -12.33
N SER A 424 -9.77 -16.22 -12.85
CA SER A 424 -9.85 -17.47 -12.09
C SER A 424 -8.78 -18.45 -12.55
N HIS A 425 -8.43 -19.40 -11.69
CA HIS A 425 -7.43 -20.44 -11.96
C HIS A 425 -8.03 -21.84 -11.74
N GLN A 426 -9.07 -22.20 -12.50
CA GLN A 426 -9.81 -23.45 -12.32
C GLN A 426 -9.15 -24.66 -12.98
N LYS A 427 -8.25 -24.45 -13.95
CA LYS A 427 -7.67 -25.53 -14.77
C LYS A 427 -6.17 -25.40 -14.83
N SER A 428 -5.44 -26.30 -14.19
CA SER A 428 -3.98 -26.24 -14.18
C SER A 428 -3.33 -26.51 -15.53
N VAL A 429 -4.02 -27.22 -16.42
CA VAL A 429 -3.57 -27.42 -17.81
C VAL A 429 -3.36 -26.11 -18.56
N ASP A 430 -4.07 -25.04 -18.18
CA ASP A 430 -3.92 -23.72 -18.82
C ASP A 430 -2.49 -23.18 -18.63
N TRP A 431 -1.81 -23.54 -17.54
CA TRP A 431 -0.44 -23.13 -17.23
C TRP A 431 0.55 -24.29 -17.21
N GLY A 432 0.24 -25.39 -17.92
CA GLY A 432 1.12 -26.55 -18.08
C GLY A 432 1.18 -27.49 -16.86
N GLY A 433 0.22 -27.41 -15.95
CA GLY A 433 0.08 -28.37 -14.84
C GLY A 433 -0.75 -29.60 -15.20
N GLU A 434 -0.99 -30.45 -14.20
CA GLU A 434 -1.66 -31.74 -14.37
C GLU A 434 -3.11 -31.64 -14.87
N PRO A 435 -3.62 -32.66 -15.60
CA PRO A 435 -5.05 -32.79 -15.89
C PRO A 435 -5.89 -32.85 -14.61
N ASN A 436 -7.05 -32.19 -14.60
CA ASN A 436 -7.98 -32.11 -13.45
C ASN A 436 -7.45 -31.35 -12.21
N GLY A 437 -6.26 -30.77 -12.25
CA GLY A 437 -5.78 -29.86 -11.22
C GLY A 437 -6.35 -28.45 -11.37
N ASN A 438 -6.18 -27.64 -10.31
CA ASN A 438 -6.59 -26.24 -10.25
C ASN A 438 -5.62 -25.43 -9.36
N CYS A 439 -6.07 -24.32 -8.78
CA CYS A 439 -5.25 -23.50 -7.86
C CYS A 439 -4.88 -24.20 -6.53
N TYR A 440 -5.40 -25.39 -6.24
CA TYR A 440 -5.02 -26.14 -5.05
C TYR A 440 -3.52 -26.49 -5.06
N ASN A 441 -2.86 -26.30 -3.90
CA ASN A 441 -1.42 -26.49 -3.71
C ASN A 441 -0.52 -25.69 -4.68
N GLN A 442 -1.01 -24.60 -5.27
CA GLN A 442 -0.18 -23.68 -6.04
C GLN A 442 0.41 -22.63 -5.10
N THR A 443 1.75 -22.61 -4.97
CA THR A 443 2.48 -21.65 -4.11
C THR A 443 3.36 -20.69 -4.90
N GLU A 444 3.52 -20.94 -6.20
CA GLU A 444 4.32 -20.12 -7.11
C GLU A 444 3.45 -19.50 -8.21
N MET A 445 3.90 -18.37 -8.72
CA MET A 445 3.27 -17.67 -9.85
C MET A 445 3.47 -18.42 -11.17
N ILE A 446 2.70 -18.04 -12.18
CA ILE A 446 2.94 -18.45 -13.56
C ILE A 446 4.09 -17.62 -14.14
N ALA A 447 5.12 -18.32 -14.63
CA ALA A 447 6.34 -17.69 -15.15
C ALA A 447 6.22 -17.22 -16.60
N ASP A 448 5.30 -17.79 -17.39
CA ASP A 448 5.10 -17.41 -18.79
C ASP A 448 4.52 -15.98 -18.89
N PRO A 449 5.28 -15.00 -19.40
CA PRO A 449 4.81 -13.63 -19.52
C PRO A 449 3.65 -13.48 -20.51
N ASN A 450 3.46 -14.42 -21.44
CA ASN A 450 2.39 -14.40 -22.43
C ASN A 450 1.16 -15.21 -21.99
N TYR A 451 1.16 -15.71 -20.75
CA TYR A 451 0.07 -16.51 -20.23
C TYR A 451 -1.28 -15.78 -20.31
N TRP A 452 -2.29 -16.53 -20.78
CA TRP A 452 -3.67 -16.09 -20.76
C TRP A 452 -4.60 -17.29 -20.57
N GLY A 453 -5.22 -17.39 -19.38
CA GLY A 453 -6.10 -18.50 -19.02
C GLY A 453 -7.40 -18.55 -19.83
N THR A 454 -7.95 -19.75 -20.01
CA THR A 454 -9.16 -19.98 -20.82
C THR A 454 -10.42 -19.40 -20.19
N ASP A 455 -10.45 -19.29 -18.86
CA ASP A 455 -11.56 -18.69 -18.11
C ASP A 455 -11.59 -17.15 -18.18
N CYS A 456 -10.55 -16.52 -18.76
CA CYS A 456 -10.48 -15.08 -18.99
C CYS A 456 -10.86 -14.74 -20.43
N ARG A 457 -12.03 -14.15 -20.67
CA ARG A 457 -12.49 -13.89 -22.04
C ARG A 457 -11.91 -12.58 -22.59
N LYS A 458 -10.97 -12.67 -23.53
CA LYS A 458 -10.43 -11.50 -24.27
C LYS A 458 -11.53 -10.66 -24.92
N SER A 459 -12.57 -11.31 -25.46
CA SER A 459 -13.73 -10.65 -26.04
C SER A 459 -14.45 -9.70 -25.08
N ILE A 460 -14.44 -9.97 -23.76
CA ILE A 460 -15.02 -9.07 -22.76
C ILE A 460 -14.10 -7.87 -22.50
N MET A 461 -12.78 -8.06 -22.51
CA MET A 461 -11.83 -6.92 -22.47
C MET A 461 -12.00 -6.01 -23.69
N GLU A 462 -12.19 -6.59 -24.87
CA GLU A 462 -12.48 -5.84 -26.11
C GLU A 462 -13.78 -5.04 -26.00
N VAL A 463 -14.84 -5.64 -25.43
CA VAL A 463 -16.10 -4.91 -25.15
C VAL A 463 -15.87 -3.72 -24.22
N ILE A 464 -15.05 -3.87 -23.16
CA ILE A 464 -14.71 -2.76 -22.25
C ILE A 464 -13.97 -1.66 -23.01
N GLY A 465 -12.92 -2.03 -23.75
CA GLY A 465 -12.12 -1.10 -24.56
C GLY A 465 -12.95 -0.33 -25.57
N ASP A 466 -13.82 -1.02 -26.31
CA ASP A 466 -14.78 -0.44 -27.25
C ASP A 466 -15.74 0.56 -26.60
N VAL A 467 -16.28 0.21 -25.44
CA VAL A 467 -17.31 1.03 -24.77
C VAL A 467 -16.66 2.25 -24.12
N PHE A 468 -15.48 2.09 -23.52
CA PHE A 468 -14.79 3.17 -22.81
C PHE A 468 -14.11 4.14 -23.76
N SER A 469 -13.50 3.67 -24.86
CA SER A 469 -12.92 4.55 -25.90
C SER A 469 -13.94 5.48 -26.55
N LYS A 470 -15.21 5.05 -26.61
CA LYS A 470 -16.34 5.85 -27.15
C LYS A 470 -17.03 6.70 -26.08
N SER A 471 -16.59 6.61 -24.81
CA SER A 471 -17.17 7.37 -23.71
C SER A 471 -16.75 8.83 -23.77
N LYS A 472 -17.72 9.74 -23.65
CA LYS A 472 -17.43 11.17 -23.39
C LYS A 472 -17.25 11.48 -21.90
N TYR A 473 -17.60 10.55 -21.02
CA TYR A 473 -17.42 10.70 -19.58
C TYR A 473 -16.05 10.15 -19.19
N PRO A 474 -15.23 10.89 -18.43
CA PRO A 474 -13.90 10.45 -18.04
C PRO A 474 -14.01 9.29 -17.04
N ILE A 475 -13.60 8.11 -17.48
CA ILE A 475 -13.52 6.91 -16.65
C ILE A 475 -12.09 6.41 -16.65
N THR A 476 -11.53 6.15 -15.46
CA THR A 476 -10.19 5.59 -15.32
C THR A 476 -10.28 4.07 -15.26
N PHE A 477 -9.68 3.40 -16.23
CA PHE A 477 -9.63 1.95 -16.26
C PHE A 477 -8.45 1.42 -15.44
N LEU A 478 -8.72 0.54 -14.48
CA LEU A 478 -7.69 -0.18 -13.74
C LEU A 478 -7.52 -1.56 -14.37
N ASN A 479 -6.54 -1.69 -15.27
CA ASN A 479 -6.28 -2.93 -16.01
C ASN A 479 -5.49 -3.94 -15.16
N ILE A 480 -6.17 -4.57 -14.20
CA ILE A 480 -5.58 -5.54 -13.27
C ILE A 480 -5.48 -6.96 -13.85
N THR A 481 -6.03 -7.21 -15.03
CA THR A 481 -6.26 -8.58 -15.52
C THR A 481 -4.96 -9.35 -15.70
N GLN A 482 -4.02 -8.80 -16.48
CA GLN A 482 -2.78 -9.52 -16.84
C GLN A 482 -1.89 -9.75 -15.62
N LEU A 483 -1.69 -8.74 -14.77
CA LEU A 483 -0.90 -8.90 -13.55
C LEU A 483 -1.54 -9.92 -12.61
N SER A 484 -2.86 -10.02 -12.58
CA SER A 484 -3.57 -10.99 -11.72
C SER A 484 -3.53 -12.40 -12.30
N LEU A 485 -3.42 -12.55 -13.63
CA LEU A 485 -3.32 -13.85 -14.30
C LEU A 485 -2.06 -14.61 -13.89
N TYR A 486 -0.97 -13.93 -13.51
CA TYR A 486 0.22 -14.62 -13.04
C TYR A 486 0.05 -15.23 -11.64
N ARG A 487 -0.98 -14.82 -10.88
CA ARG A 487 -1.07 -15.04 -9.44
C ARG A 487 -1.89 -16.26 -9.04
N LYS A 488 -1.68 -17.40 -9.71
CA LYS A 488 -2.34 -18.68 -9.34
C LYS A 488 -2.12 -19.09 -7.88
N ASP A 489 -1.06 -18.58 -7.26
CA ASP A 489 -0.68 -18.77 -5.86
C ASP A 489 -1.59 -18.02 -4.86
N ALA A 490 -2.19 -16.90 -5.22
CA ALA A 490 -2.79 -15.98 -4.24
C ALA A 490 -4.26 -16.30 -3.90
N HIS A 491 -4.84 -17.35 -4.48
CA HIS A 491 -6.24 -17.71 -4.25
C HIS A 491 -6.49 -18.25 -2.83
N THR A 492 -7.74 -18.12 -2.37
CA THR A 492 -8.17 -18.71 -1.10
C THR A 492 -8.06 -20.23 -1.10
N SER A 493 -8.24 -20.86 -2.27
CA SER A 493 -8.22 -22.31 -2.41
C SER A 493 -9.20 -22.94 -1.40
N ILE A 494 -8.74 -23.90 -0.60
CA ILE A 494 -9.53 -24.53 0.46
C ILE A 494 -9.50 -23.75 1.79
N TYR A 495 -8.59 -22.79 1.93
CA TYR A 495 -8.26 -22.09 3.18
C TYR A 495 -9.20 -20.92 3.41
N LYS A 496 -10.46 -21.25 3.72
CA LYS A 496 -11.53 -20.27 3.92
C LYS A 496 -12.67 -20.89 4.70
N LYS A 497 -13.50 -20.05 5.30
CA LYS A 497 -14.75 -20.51 5.93
C LYS A 497 -15.66 -21.15 4.88
N GLN A 498 -15.93 -22.44 5.08
CA GLN A 498 -16.92 -23.20 4.32
C GLN A 498 -18.28 -23.05 5.01
N TRP A 499 -19.23 -22.40 4.33
CA TRP A 499 -20.58 -22.18 4.88
C TRP A 499 -21.44 -23.44 4.88
N ASN A 500 -21.17 -24.33 3.94
CA ASN A 500 -21.79 -25.65 3.87
C ASN A 500 -20.81 -26.68 4.41
N LYS A 501 -21.31 -27.64 5.17
CA LYS A 501 -20.50 -28.78 5.62
C LYS A 501 -20.04 -29.58 4.40
N LEU A 502 -18.73 -29.78 4.28
CA LEU A 502 -18.15 -30.59 3.22
C LEU A 502 -18.51 -32.07 3.42
N THR A 503 -18.75 -32.78 2.33
CA THR A 503 -18.95 -34.23 2.38
C THR A 503 -17.62 -34.98 2.55
N PRO A 504 -17.61 -36.24 3.00
CA PRO A 504 -16.38 -37.04 3.09
C PRO A 504 -15.63 -37.13 1.75
N GLU A 505 -16.35 -37.24 0.65
CA GLU A 505 -15.79 -37.30 -0.71
C GLU A 505 -15.10 -35.99 -1.09
N GLN A 506 -15.69 -34.84 -0.72
CA GLN A 506 -15.08 -33.54 -0.93
C GLN A 506 -13.81 -33.42 -0.11
N ILE A 507 -13.84 -33.77 1.19
CA ILE A 507 -12.67 -33.71 2.07
C ILE A 507 -11.52 -34.58 1.52
N ALA A 508 -11.83 -35.76 0.99
CA ALA A 508 -10.86 -36.64 0.36
C ALA A 508 -10.30 -36.12 -0.97
N ASN A 509 -10.98 -35.16 -1.61
CA ASN A 509 -10.59 -34.53 -2.88
C ASN A 509 -10.58 -33.00 -2.79
N PRO A 510 -9.56 -32.38 -2.14
CA PRO A 510 -9.47 -30.93 -1.97
C PRO A 510 -9.66 -30.06 -3.22
N PRO A 511 -9.12 -30.44 -4.40
CA PRO A 511 -9.42 -29.72 -5.65
C PRO A 511 -10.91 -29.54 -5.94
N SER A 512 -11.78 -30.46 -5.52
CA SER A 512 -13.23 -30.41 -5.79
C SER A 512 -13.97 -29.24 -5.14
N TYR A 513 -13.41 -28.66 -4.06
CA TYR A 513 -14.02 -27.55 -3.32
C TYR A 513 -13.08 -26.35 -3.17
N ALA A 514 -11.94 -26.36 -3.85
CA ALA A 514 -11.00 -25.24 -3.88
C ALA A 514 -11.63 -24.02 -4.57
N ASP A 515 -11.60 -22.87 -3.89
CA ASP A 515 -12.03 -21.60 -4.45
C ASP A 515 -10.86 -20.93 -5.19
N CYS A 516 -10.86 -21.11 -6.50
CA CYS A 516 -9.89 -20.52 -7.44
C CYS A 516 -10.41 -19.24 -8.09
N VAL A 517 -11.24 -18.49 -7.36
CA VAL A 517 -11.81 -17.21 -7.79
C VAL A 517 -11.44 -16.11 -6.80
N HIS A 518 -11.68 -16.34 -5.51
CA HIS A 518 -11.41 -15.34 -4.48
C HIS A 518 -9.95 -15.37 -4.02
N TRP A 519 -9.51 -14.28 -3.41
CA TRP A 519 -8.11 -14.01 -3.09
C TRP A 519 -7.91 -13.93 -1.58
N CYS A 520 -6.79 -14.46 -1.10
CA CYS A 520 -6.38 -14.25 0.29
C CYS A 520 -6.11 -12.76 0.56
N LEU A 521 -6.38 -12.32 1.80
CA LEU A 521 -5.99 -11.01 2.30
C LEU A 521 -5.11 -11.17 3.55
N PRO A 522 -3.95 -10.49 3.65
CA PRO A 522 -3.32 -9.62 2.65
C PRO A 522 -2.87 -10.40 1.40
N GLY A 523 -2.76 -9.73 0.26
CA GLY A 523 -2.41 -10.39 -1.00
C GLY A 523 -2.66 -9.55 -2.25
N LEU A 524 -3.10 -10.20 -3.33
CA LEU A 524 -3.23 -9.59 -4.66
C LEU A 524 -4.09 -8.32 -4.69
N GLN A 525 -5.17 -8.27 -3.90
CA GLN A 525 -6.09 -7.15 -3.94
C GLN A 525 -5.50 -5.87 -3.31
N ASP A 526 -4.46 -6.01 -2.49
CA ASP A 526 -3.68 -4.87 -1.99
C ASP A 526 -2.99 -4.15 -3.14
N THR A 527 -2.42 -4.90 -4.09
CA THR A 527 -1.84 -4.35 -5.32
C THR A 527 -2.89 -3.63 -6.17
N TRP A 528 -4.13 -4.12 -6.24
CA TRP A 528 -5.20 -3.41 -6.95
C TRP A 528 -5.49 -2.04 -6.33
N ASN A 529 -5.41 -1.95 -5.00
CA ASN A 529 -5.57 -0.70 -4.26
C ASN A 529 -4.35 0.22 -4.36
N GLU A 530 -3.14 -0.33 -4.47
CA GLU A 530 -1.94 0.46 -4.83
C GLU A 530 -2.04 1.06 -6.23
N LEU A 531 -2.57 0.32 -7.21
CA LEU A 531 -2.80 0.82 -8.56
C LEU A 531 -3.89 1.90 -8.59
N LEU A 532 -4.96 1.70 -7.83
CA LEU A 532 -6.00 2.70 -7.62
C LEU A 532 -5.42 3.97 -6.98
N PHE A 533 -4.60 3.83 -5.93
CA PHE A 533 -3.90 4.93 -5.26
C PHE A 533 -2.98 5.67 -6.25
N ALA A 534 -2.18 4.94 -7.02
CA ALA A 534 -1.30 5.51 -8.04
C ALA A 534 -2.10 6.33 -9.06
N LYS A 535 -3.19 5.79 -9.60
CA LYS A 535 -4.06 6.54 -10.53
C LYS A 535 -4.84 7.67 -9.88
N LEU A 536 -5.11 7.60 -8.57
CA LEU A 536 -5.78 8.66 -7.84
C LEU A 536 -4.86 9.87 -7.62
N PHE A 537 -3.58 9.66 -7.32
CA PHE A 537 -2.66 10.76 -6.96
C PHE A 537 -1.66 11.14 -8.04
N TYR A 538 -1.38 10.23 -8.98
CA TYR A 538 -0.40 10.38 -10.04
C TYR A 538 -1.05 9.95 -11.39
N PRO A 539 -2.13 10.64 -11.81
CA PRO A 539 -3.00 10.22 -12.92
C PRO A 539 -2.31 10.10 -14.28
#